data_AF-A0A1X7R0R5-F1
#
_entry.id   AF-A0A1X7R0R5-F1
#
_cell.length_a   1.000
_cell.length_b   1.000
_cell.length_c   1.000
_cell.angle_alpha   90.00
_cell.angle_beta   90.00
_cell.angle_gamma   90.00
#
_symmetry.space_group_name_H-M   'P 1'
#
loop_
_entity.id
_entity.type
_entity.pdbx_description
1 polymer ?
#
loop_
_entity_poly.entity_id
_entity_poly.type
_entity_poly.pdbx_seq_one_letter_code
_entity_poly.pdbx_strand_id
1 'polypeptide(L)'
;MQNNEFNEVIKSTMTLLVRHESGGDAQHNEGHRKKHFANVYYGYWVLMISFLYLIFIYAIRKMPNRPSVSSLHAHILNKIYRLDPMVHLLIIFIPVCLTIPTHYSFVQNFGLYAKRIGRMSYVLVTLNLVISLKPPVFLYKQDYTYDEFIPLHKWLSRIIFLIAIVHGLAFLFKWSSDQAVSLIEKCSNIQNFIGVFIVFWMLVLIAISFGRMRRRNYVLFYVGHQLINLLFIFGTPLHARPGVTSPYFWLNFILLTIHGINRLVVSQVVKIHSIVKNTNSQNSNLLAIIRLSRNAAPTVYPPGTHIRISPYGRFNPLYWLFPSHPYTICSAPEEAEVSLIVSESNFRMMTEKAYTIVGSYPSILPNALIEDIGQQILIVCGGSGIGYGLSLFEYFKHNTNVDYLKLIWLLKDPSDLEFIRVNFGLPDLKIGENLEVYVTGNNNSETTSSSNVNEESFEMQTTLHTRRINWNEDLNDYIERKNDKSWMICCGPKSLINDACDYATQNDINFISEYYSI
;
A
#
# COMPACT_ATOMS: atom_id res chain seq x y z
N MET A 1 44.60 27.83 7.89
CA MET A 1 44.60 28.79 6.76
C MET A 1 43.72 28.34 5.58
N GLN A 2 43.58 27.05 5.25
CA GLN A 2 42.78 26.58 4.11
C GLN A 2 41.24 26.73 4.21
N ASN A 3 40.65 26.87 5.40
CA ASN A 3 39.18 27.04 5.54
C ASN A 3 38.67 28.45 5.23
N ASN A 4 39.54 29.46 5.23
CA ASN A 4 39.13 30.84 4.92
C ASN A 4 39.13 31.11 3.41
N GLU A 5 40.07 30.52 2.67
CA GLU A 5 40.09 30.65 1.20
C GLU A 5 38.90 29.96 0.54
N PHE A 6 38.47 28.80 1.05
CA PHE A 6 37.30 28.11 0.48
C PHE A 6 35.99 28.89 0.69
N ASN A 7 35.84 29.54 1.85
CA ASN A 7 34.69 30.40 2.15
C ASN A 7 34.72 31.72 1.36
N GLU A 8 35.90 32.28 1.11
CA GLU A 8 36.10 33.45 0.24
C GLU A 8 35.79 33.12 -1.23
N VAL A 9 36.17 31.94 -1.71
CA VAL A 9 35.85 31.48 -3.07
C VAL A 9 34.34 31.25 -3.24
N ILE A 10 33.64 30.67 -2.25
CA ILE A 10 32.17 30.52 -2.30
C ILE A 10 31.47 31.88 -2.26
N LYS A 11 31.94 32.81 -1.42
CA LYS A 11 31.41 34.20 -1.38
C LYS A 11 31.65 34.92 -2.69
N SER A 12 32.85 34.83 -3.26
CA SER A 12 33.22 35.45 -4.53
C SER A 12 32.39 34.89 -5.70
N THR A 13 32.19 33.56 -5.74
CA THR A 13 31.39 32.90 -6.79
C THR A 13 29.90 33.24 -6.67
N MET A 14 29.37 33.30 -5.45
CA MET A 14 28.01 33.80 -5.18
C MET A 14 27.85 35.28 -5.55
N THR A 15 28.88 36.10 -5.33
CA THR A 15 28.85 37.54 -5.65
C THR A 15 28.96 37.77 -7.16
N LEU A 16 29.73 36.95 -7.89
CA LEU A 16 29.85 36.99 -9.35
C LEU A 16 28.59 36.51 -10.07
N LEU A 17 27.90 35.47 -9.56
CA LEU A 17 26.58 35.07 -10.06
C LEU A 17 25.50 36.14 -9.79
N VAL A 18 25.70 36.99 -8.78
CA VAL A 18 24.78 38.07 -8.40
C VAL A 18 25.03 39.37 -9.18
N ARG A 19 26.23 39.58 -9.75
CA ARG A 19 26.61 40.84 -10.42
C ARG A 19 26.26 40.90 -11.90
N HIS A 20 25.87 39.78 -12.51
CA HIS A 20 25.57 39.73 -13.95
C HIS A 20 24.12 40.15 -14.29
N GLU A 21 23.29 40.44 -13.29
CA GLU A 21 21.92 40.94 -13.47
C GLU A 21 21.74 42.25 -12.69
N SER A 22 21.61 43.35 -13.42
CA SER A 22 21.14 44.70 -13.04
C SER A 22 22.14 45.69 -12.41
N GLY A 23 22.38 46.78 -13.15
CA GLY A 23 22.58 48.10 -12.57
C GLY A 23 21.21 48.74 -12.28
N GLY A 24 21.07 49.36 -11.10
CA GLY A 24 19.89 50.14 -10.69
C GLY A 24 19.42 49.88 -9.25
N ASP A 25 19.56 50.91 -8.40
CA ASP A 25 19.03 51.14 -7.04
C ASP A 25 19.00 49.97 -6.04
N ALA A 26 19.99 49.97 -5.14
CA ALA A 26 20.31 48.86 -4.23
C ALA A 26 19.36 48.69 -3.03
N GLN A 27 18.82 49.76 -2.42
CA GLN A 27 18.11 49.63 -1.14
C GLN A 27 16.65 49.13 -1.24
N HIS A 28 15.88 49.55 -2.26
CA HIS A 28 14.52 49.06 -2.45
C HIS A 28 14.52 47.60 -2.95
N ASN A 29 15.49 47.27 -3.81
CA ASN A 29 15.69 45.92 -4.32
C ASN A 29 16.13 44.92 -3.24
N GLU A 30 16.91 45.34 -2.22
CA GLU A 30 17.39 44.43 -1.18
C GLU A 30 16.26 43.90 -0.28
N GLY A 31 15.28 44.74 0.07
CA GLY A 31 14.11 44.35 0.86
C GLY A 31 13.16 43.40 0.13
N HIS A 32 12.90 43.65 -1.16
CA HIS A 32 12.13 42.74 -2.01
C HIS A 32 12.87 41.41 -2.25
N ARG A 33 14.19 41.45 -2.42
CA ARG A 33 15.04 40.27 -2.62
C ARG A 33 15.07 39.38 -1.35
N LYS A 34 15.26 39.95 -0.15
CA LYS A 34 15.20 39.21 1.13
C LYS A 34 13.86 38.49 1.33
N LYS A 35 12.74 39.16 1.02
CA LYS A 35 11.39 38.56 1.07
C LYS A 35 11.21 37.45 0.02
N HIS A 36 11.76 37.61 -1.18
CA HIS A 36 11.67 36.63 -2.26
C HIS A 36 12.33 35.28 -1.92
N PHE A 37 13.43 35.30 -1.16
CA PHE A 37 14.15 34.10 -0.73
C PHE A 37 13.71 33.55 0.63
N ALA A 38 12.83 34.24 1.37
CA ALA A 38 12.35 33.79 2.68
C ALA A 38 11.57 32.45 2.64
N ASN A 39 11.05 32.04 1.48
CA ASN A 39 10.44 30.71 1.32
C ASN A 39 11.48 29.58 1.21
N VAL A 40 12.74 29.86 0.93
CA VAL A 40 13.80 28.84 0.78
C VAL A 40 14.06 28.16 2.12
N TYR A 41 14.23 28.95 3.20
CA TYR A 41 14.40 28.43 4.56
C TYR A 41 13.22 27.57 5.03
N TYR A 42 12.00 27.95 4.63
CA TYR A 42 10.81 27.16 4.93
C TYR A 42 10.86 25.76 4.31
N GLY A 43 11.44 25.59 3.12
CA GLY A 43 11.64 24.25 2.54
C GLY A 43 12.55 23.36 3.38
N TYR A 44 13.63 23.91 3.94
CA TYR A 44 14.55 23.17 4.80
C TYR A 44 13.88 22.77 6.12
N TRP A 45 13.01 23.62 6.66
CA TRP A 45 12.18 23.27 7.81
C TRP A 45 11.27 22.07 7.51
N VAL A 46 10.55 22.09 6.40
CA VAL A 46 9.67 20.95 6.00
C VAL A 46 10.48 19.67 5.82
N LEU A 47 11.68 19.75 5.24
CA LEU A 47 12.58 18.61 5.08
C LEU A 47 13.07 18.08 6.44
N MET A 48 13.44 18.96 7.36
CA MET A 48 13.85 18.60 8.72
C MET A 48 12.73 17.88 9.48
N ILE A 49 11.49 18.41 9.43
CA ILE A 49 10.32 17.76 10.04
C ILE A 49 10.08 16.39 9.42
N SER A 50 10.21 16.26 8.10
CA SER A 50 10.09 14.97 7.41
C SER A 50 11.12 13.96 7.91
N PHE A 51 12.37 14.38 8.14
CA PHE A 51 13.42 13.53 8.68
C PHE A 51 13.17 13.14 10.14
N LEU A 52 12.78 14.10 11.00
CA LEU A 52 12.43 13.83 12.39
C LEU A 52 11.24 12.87 12.52
N TYR A 53 10.26 13.00 11.62
CA TYR A 53 9.12 12.09 11.56
C TYR A 53 9.54 10.64 11.23
N LEU A 54 10.51 10.45 10.33
CA LEU A 54 11.06 9.11 10.06
C LEU A 54 11.77 8.51 11.27
N ILE A 55 12.55 9.31 12.01
CA ILE A 55 13.16 8.88 13.28
C ILE A 55 12.09 8.51 14.31
N PHE A 56 11.02 9.31 14.40
CA PHE A 56 9.90 9.06 15.30
C PHE A 56 9.20 7.73 15.01
N ILE A 57 8.89 7.43 13.75
CA ILE A 57 8.30 6.13 13.36
C ILE A 57 9.24 4.98 13.73
N TYR A 58 10.54 5.13 13.43
CA TYR A 58 11.54 4.11 13.76
C TYR A 58 11.60 3.84 15.28
N ALA A 59 11.56 4.90 16.10
CA ALA A 59 11.59 4.79 17.55
C ALA A 59 10.33 4.12 18.12
N ILE A 60 9.13 4.49 17.64
CA ILE A 60 7.87 3.91 18.13
C ILE A 60 7.83 2.39 17.92
N ARG A 61 8.29 1.91 16.78
CA ARG A 61 8.20 0.47 16.46
C ARG A 61 9.19 -0.38 17.24
N LYS A 62 10.25 0.25 17.78
CA LYS A 62 11.16 -0.41 18.73
C LYS A 62 10.56 -0.54 20.14
N MET A 63 9.49 0.18 20.43
CA MET A 63 8.77 0.03 21.70
C MET A 63 7.81 -1.16 21.61
N PRO A 64 7.76 -2.03 22.64
CA PRO A 64 6.85 -3.17 22.65
C PRO A 64 5.39 -2.68 22.59
N ASN A 65 4.62 -3.22 21.64
CA ASN A 65 3.19 -2.97 21.57
C ASN A 65 2.49 -3.74 22.69
N ARG A 66 2.24 -3.07 23.81
CA ARG A 66 1.40 -3.61 24.87
C ARG A 66 0.00 -3.03 24.68
N PRO A 67 -0.98 -3.81 24.18
CA PRO A 67 -2.36 -3.35 24.16
C PRO A 67 -2.81 -3.12 25.60
N SER A 68 -2.81 -1.86 26.05
CA SER A 68 -3.28 -1.48 27.38
C SER A 68 -4.79 -1.30 27.35
N VAL A 69 -5.45 -1.73 28.42
CA VAL A 69 -6.90 -1.70 28.60
C VAL A 69 -7.45 -0.27 28.75
N SER A 70 -8.65 -0.08 28.18
CA SER A 70 -9.71 0.95 28.37
C SER A 70 -9.39 2.46 28.41
N SER A 71 -8.13 2.91 28.46
CA SER A 71 -7.84 4.34 28.51
C SER A 71 -7.82 5.00 27.12
N LEU A 72 -8.22 6.28 27.06
CA LEU A 72 -8.08 7.13 25.86
C LEU A 72 -6.62 7.17 25.38
N HIS A 73 -5.67 7.20 26.32
CA HIS A 73 -4.23 7.21 26.04
C HIS A 73 -3.78 5.95 25.30
N ALA A 74 -4.24 4.77 25.74
CA ALA A 74 -3.93 3.50 25.08
C ALA A 74 -4.49 3.44 23.66
N HIS A 75 -5.70 3.97 23.43
CA HIS A 75 -6.29 4.06 22.09
C HIS A 75 -5.47 4.94 21.14
N ILE A 76 -5.00 6.10 21.61
CA ILE A 76 -4.16 7.00 20.81
C ILE A 76 -2.81 6.34 20.52
N LEU A 77 -2.17 5.73 21.52
CA LEU A 77 -0.89 5.01 21.34
C LEU A 77 -1.01 3.86 20.34
N ASN A 78 -2.11 3.09 20.39
CA ASN A 78 -2.36 2.03 19.42
C ASN A 78 -2.54 2.58 17.99
N LYS A 79 -3.27 3.70 17.83
CA LYS A 79 -3.39 4.38 16.52
C LYS A 79 -2.03 4.88 16.00
N ILE A 80 -1.18 5.40 16.89
CA ILE A 80 0.18 5.82 16.54
C ILE A 80 1.01 4.60 16.10
N TYR A 81 0.97 3.50 16.87
CA TYR A 81 1.71 2.28 16.56
C TYR A 81 1.29 1.63 15.23
N ARG A 82 -0.03 1.62 14.96
CA ARG A 82 -0.65 1.07 13.74
C ARG A 82 -0.63 2.01 12.52
N LEU A 83 0.12 3.11 12.57
CA LEU A 83 0.24 4.08 11.48
C LEU A 83 -1.11 4.65 10.99
N ASP A 84 -2.04 4.93 11.90
CA ASP A 84 -3.32 5.55 11.53
C ASP A 84 -3.07 6.86 10.75
N PRO A 85 -3.57 6.97 9.52
CA PRO A 85 -3.19 8.07 8.65
C PRO A 85 -3.61 9.43 9.22
N MET A 86 -4.74 9.54 9.93
CA MET A 86 -5.20 10.84 10.43
C MET A 86 -4.29 11.34 11.56
N VAL A 87 -3.95 10.47 12.51
CA VAL A 87 -3.05 10.82 13.61
C VAL A 87 -1.66 11.21 13.08
N HIS A 88 -1.12 10.42 12.16
CA HIS A 88 0.21 10.66 11.59
C HIS A 88 0.27 11.92 10.73
N LEU A 89 -0.81 12.25 10.00
CA LEU A 89 -0.89 13.51 9.29
C LEU A 89 -0.90 14.70 10.24
N LEU A 90 -1.57 14.63 11.39
CA LEU A 90 -1.50 15.70 12.39
C LEU A 90 -0.07 15.87 12.92
N ILE A 91 0.63 14.77 13.21
CA ILE A 91 2.02 14.78 13.67
C ILE A 91 2.96 15.44 12.64
N ILE A 92 2.72 15.22 11.34
CA ILE A 92 3.50 15.86 10.27
C ILE A 92 3.10 17.33 10.08
N PHE A 93 1.80 17.62 9.99
CA PHE A 93 1.30 18.92 9.55
C PHE A 93 1.28 19.97 10.64
N ILE A 94 1.12 19.62 11.93
CA ILE A 94 1.21 20.61 13.01
C ILE A 94 2.58 21.31 12.99
N PRO A 95 3.74 20.60 13.06
CA PRO A 95 5.05 21.24 13.00
C PRO A 95 5.35 21.95 11.67
N VAL A 96 4.87 21.41 10.55
CA VAL A 96 5.01 22.05 9.24
C VAL A 96 4.26 23.39 9.18
N CYS A 97 3.04 23.44 9.70
CA CYS A 97 2.20 24.64 9.66
C CYS A 97 2.60 25.71 10.68
N LEU A 98 3.21 25.34 11.82
CA LEU A 98 3.62 26.29 12.87
C LEU A 98 4.53 27.40 12.36
N THR A 99 5.37 27.13 11.35
CA THR A 99 6.32 28.11 10.80
C THR A 99 5.83 28.81 9.53
N ILE A 100 4.58 28.55 9.11
CA ILE A 100 3.97 29.26 7.98
C ILE A 100 3.74 30.74 8.32
N PRO A 101 3.08 31.12 9.42
CA PRO A 101 2.86 32.52 9.78
C PRO A 101 4.13 33.10 10.40
N THR A 102 5.01 33.66 9.58
CA THR A 102 6.20 34.39 10.05
C THR A 102 5.92 35.89 10.13
N HIS A 103 6.88 36.68 10.61
CA HIS A 103 6.87 38.17 10.79
C HIS A 103 6.36 39.05 9.62
N TYR A 104 5.95 38.50 8.49
CA TYR A 104 5.44 39.25 7.34
C TYR A 104 3.92 39.30 7.36
N SER A 105 3.34 40.49 7.22
CA SER A 105 1.88 40.66 7.04
C SER A 105 1.37 39.81 5.88
N PHE A 106 0.33 39.01 6.12
CA PHE A 106 -0.28 38.11 5.14
C PHE A 106 -0.79 38.85 3.92
N VAL A 107 -1.56 39.92 4.13
CA VAL A 107 -2.18 40.71 3.05
C VAL A 107 -1.12 41.31 2.12
N GLN A 108 -0.07 41.90 2.70
CA GLN A 108 0.99 42.55 1.92
C GLN A 108 1.93 41.56 1.23
N ASN A 109 2.06 40.33 1.76
CA ASN A 109 3.03 39.34 1.28
C ASN A 109 2.34 38.05 0.82
N PHE A 110 1.11 38.13 0.32
CA PHE A 110 0.32 36.97 -0.11
C PHE A 110 1.10 36.03 -1.05
N GLY A 111 1.83 36.59 -2.00
CA GLY A 111 2.66 35.81 -2.93
C GLY A 111 3.79 35.02 -2.25
N LEU A 112 4.31 35.47 -1.11
CA LEU A 112 5.30 34.71 -0.33
C LEU A 112 4.67 33.47 0.29
N TYR A 113 3.49 33.62 0.90
CA TYR A 113 2.73 32.52 1.49
C TYR A 113 2.31 31.49 0.44
N ALA A 114 1.82 31.96 -0.72
CA ALA A 114 1.53 31.12 -1.88
C ALA A 114 2.78 30.33 -2.34
N LYS A 115 3.97 30.95 -2.37
CA LYS A 115 5.23 30.23 -2.68
C LYS A 115 5.61 29.21 -1.60
N ARG A 116 5.38 29.50 -0.32
CA ARG A 116 5.68 28.57 0.77
C ARG A 116 4.87 27.29 0.66
N ILE A 117 3.56 27.40 0.43
CA ILE A 117 2.72 26.21 0.26
C ILE A 117 3.11 25.42 -1.00
N GLY A 118 3.45 26.09 -2.11
CA GLY A 118 3.97 25.42 -3.31
C GLY A 118 5.31 24.70 -3.09
N ARG A 119 6.21 25.28 -2.28
CA ARG A 119 7.45 24.60 -1.87
C ARG A 119 7.16 23.41 -0.96
N MET A 120 6.24 23.56 0.00
CA MET A 120 5.84 22.49 0.92
C MET A 120 5.32 21.26 0.19
N SER A 121 4.45 21.41 -0.82
CA SER A 121 3.96 20.26 -1.59
C SER A 121 5.11 19.48 -2.22
N TYR A 122 6.08 20.16 -2.84
CA TYR A 122 7.23 19.51 -3.47
C TYR A 122 8.19 18.85 -2.47
N VAL A 123 8.47 19.50 -1.33
CA VAL A 123 9.37 18.93 -0.31
C VAL A 123 8.75 17.67 0.33
N LEU A 124 7.44 17.69 0.60
CA LEU A 124 6.72 16.54 1.18
C LEU A 124 6.70 15.30 0.24
N VAL A 125 6.96 15.46 -1.06
CA VAL A 125 7.18 14.30 -1.95
C VAL A 125 8.36 13.47 -1.49
N THR A 126 9.39 14.07 -0.89
CA THR A 126 10.54 13.35 -0.34
C THR A 126 10.09 12.33 0.69
N LEU A 127 9.30 12.77 1.68
CA LEU A 127 8.74 11.89 2.70
C LEU A 127 7.85 10.81 2.07
N ASN A 128 6.99 11.21 1.14
CA ASN A 128 6.06 10.31 0.46
C ASN A 128 6.76 9.20 -0.36
N LEU A 129 7.91 9.52 -0.97
CA LEU A 129 8.76 8.54 -1.66
C LEU A 129 9.44 7.59 -0.68
N VAL A 130 9.92 8.07 0.48
CA VAL A 130 10.53 7.21 1.50
C VAL A 130 9.54 6.18 2.03
N ILE A 131 8.34 6.62 2.45
CA ILE A 131 7.33 5.71 3.04
C ILE A 131 6.72 4.72 2.03
N SER A 132 6.99 4.87 0.73
CA SER A 132 6.48 3.99 -0.32
C SER A 132 7.51 2.98 -0.84
N LEU A 133 8.76 3.01 -0.36
CA LEU A 133 9.85 2.10 -0.77
C LEU A 133 9.51 0.62 -0.52
N LYS A 134 10.00 -0.29 -1.39
CA LYS A 134 9.82 -1.76 -1.27
C LYS A 134 11.09 -2.53 -1.66
N PRO A 135 11.62 -3.46 -0.84
CA PRO A 135 11.55 -3.46 0.62
C PRO A 135 12.33 -2.26 1.15
N PRO A 136 11.99 -1.69 2.31
CA PRO A 136 12.52 -0.40 2.68
C PRO A 136 13.83 -0.61 3.47
N VAL A 137 14.94 -0.53 2.74
CA VAL A 137 16.30 -1.02 3.11
C VAL A 137 16.81 -0.55 4.48
N PHE A 138 16.37 0.62 4.98
CA PHE A 138 16.91 1.22 6.23
C PHE A 138 15.95 1.22 7.44
N LEU A 139 14.66 0.97 7.25
CA LEU A 139 13.64 1.09 8.32
C LEU A 139 13.07 -0.28 8.76
N TYR A 140 13.39 -1.38 8.07
CA TYR A 140 12.58 -2.60 8.09
C TYR A 140 13.42 -3.87 8.25
N LYS A 141 14.10 -3.97 9.39
CA LYS A 141 14.41 -5.29 9.93
C LYS A 141 13.15 -5.76 10.65
N GLN A 142 12.32 -6.55 9.94
CA GLN A 142 11.18 -7.34 10.43
C GLN A 142 9.94 -6.64 11.01
N ASP A 143 10.00 -5.35 11.35
CA ASP A 143 8.93 -4.79 12.20
C ASP A 143 7.74 -4.13 11.47
N TYR A 144 7.88 -3.60 10.25
CA TYR A 144 6.76 -3.04 9.47
C TYR A 144 6.63 -3.76 8.11
N THR A 145 5.48 -3.66 7.45
CA THR A 145 5.34 -4.03 6.03
C THR A 145 4.94 -2.84 5.17
N TYR A 146 5.14 -2.97 3.85
CA TYR A 146 4.88 -1.86 2.93
C TYR A 146 3.40 -1.48 2.87
N ASP A 147 2.49 -2.42 3.15
CA ASP A 147 1.05 -2.24 3.13
C ASP A 147 0.54 -1.40 4.31
N GLU A 148 1.18 -1.45 5.48
CA GLU A 148 0.87 -0.57 6.62
C GLU A 148 1.08 0.91 6.26
N PHE A 149 2.02 1.23 5.38
CA PHE A 149 2.28 2.61 4.93
C PHE A 149 1.39 3.07 3.77
N ILE A 150 0.68 2.15 3.09
CA ILE A 150 -0.17 2.51 1.95
C ILE A 150 -1.25 3.52 2.34
N PRO A 151 -1.99 3.38 3.46
CA PRO A 151 -2.97 4.38 3.89
C PRO A 151 -2.34 5.76 4.08
N LEU A 152 -1.20 5.84 4.77
CA LEU A 152 -0.48 7.09 5.00
C LEU A 152 0.00 7.71 3.67
N HIS A 153 0.63 6.92 2.79
CA HIS A 153 1.05 7.35 1.46
C HIS A 153 -0.13 7.94 0.65
N LYS A 154 -1.29 7.27 0.64
CA LYS A 154 -2.49 7.75 -0.06
C LYS A 154 -2.96 9.10 0.48
N TRP A 155 -3.07 9.24 1.80
CA TRP A 155 -3.58 10.48 2.39
C TRP A 155 -2.57 11.64 2.33
N LEU A 156 -1.29 11.36 2.56
CA LEU A 156 -0.22 12.35 2.38
C LEU A 156 -0.18 12.84 0.93
N SER A 157 -0.27 11.95 -0.05
CA SER A 157 -0.35 12.32 -1.48
C SER A 157 -1.55 13.22 -1.80
N ARG A 158 -2.73 12.92 -1.25
CA ARG A 158 -3.93 13.77 -1.43
C ARG A 158 -3.71 15.17 -0.89
N ILE A 159 -3.08 15.31 0.28
CA ILE A 159 -2.82 16.61 0.87
C ILE A 159 -1.74 17.36 0.08
N ILE A 160 -0.65 16.69 -0.35
CA ILE A 160 0.35 17.27 -1.25
C ILE A 160 -0.33 17.86 -2.49
N PHE A 161 -1.27 17.12 -3.07
CA PHE A 161 -1.98 17.53 -4.27
C PHE A 161 -2.91 18.72 -4.00
N LEU A 162 -3.64 18.69 -2.90
CA LEU A 162 -4.48 19.80 -2.47
C LEU A 162 -3.65 21.07 -2.28
N ILE A 163 -2.50 20.97 -1.61
CA ILE A 163 -1.57 22.09 -1.40
C ILE A 163 -1.07 22.66 -2.74
N ALA A 164 -0.71 21.80 -3.68
CA ALA A 164 -0.26 22.22 -5.01
C ALA A 164 -1.38 22.92 -5.81
N ILE A 165 -2.63 22.44 -5.71
CA ILE A 165 -3.79 23.09 -6.33
C ILE A 165 -4.04 24.45 -5.69
N VAL A 166 -4.04 24.54 -4.35
CA VAL A 166 -4.21 25.81 -3.63
C VAL A 166 -3.11 26.80 -3.99
N HIS A 167 -1.87 26.34 -4.16
CA HIS A 167 -0.77 27.16 -4.68
C HIS A 167 -1.09 27.74 -6.07
N GLY A 168 -1.53 26.90 -7.01
CA GLY A 168 -1.91 27.35 -8.36
C GLY A 168 -3.07 28.35 -8.32
N LEU A 169 -4.14 28.03 -7.59
CA LEU A 169 -5.31 28.89 -7.42
C LEU A 169 -4.96 30.24 -6.77
N ALA A 170 -4.07 30.24 -5.78
CA ALA A 170 -3.61 31.47 -5.15
C ALA A 170 -2.92 32.41 -6.18
N PHE A 171 -2.09 31.87 -7.07
CA PHE A 171 -1.46 32.68 -8.12
C PHE A 171 -2.44 33.13 -9.20
N LEU A 172 -3.38 32.28 -9.60
CA LEU A 172 -4.45 32.67 -10.52
C LEU A 172 -5.30 33.81 -9.94
N PHE A 173 -5.71 33.68 -8.67
CA PHE A 173 -6.43 34.73 -7.95
C PHE A 173 -5.61 36.03 -7.93
N LYS A 174 -4.35 35.95 -7.47
CA LYS A 174 -3.45 37.13 -7.40
C LYS A 174 -3.34 37.85 -8.75
N TRP A 175 -3.15 37.14 -9.85
CA TRP A 175 -3.02 37.75 -11.18
C TRP A 175 -4.36 38.25 -11.72
N SER A 176 -5.46 37.57 -11.42
CA SER A 176 -6.80 38.02 -11.84
C SER A 176 -7.27 39.28 -11.13
N SER A 177 -6.82 39.52 -9.90
CA SER A 177 -7.17 40.71 -9.12
C SER A 177 -6.30 41.93 -9.43
N ASP A 178 -5.20 41.75 -10.16
CA ASP A 178 -4.28 42.82 -10.52
C ASP A 178 -4.58 43.32 -11.93
N GLN A 179 -5.24 44.47 -12.04
CA GLN A 179 -5.66 45.06 -13.32
C GLN A 179 -4.48 45.40 -14.25
N ALA A 180 -3.26 45.51 -13.73
CA ALA A 180 -2.06 45.79 -14.52
C ALA A 180 -1.43 44.53 -15.15
N VAL A 181 -1.97 43.34 -14.85
CA VAL A 181 -1.35 42.06 -15.25
C VAL A 181 -2.30 41.25 -16.14
N SER A 182 -1.82 40.87 -17.33
CA SER A 182 -2.53 39.92 -18.18
C SER A 182 -2.39 38.48 -17.63
N LEU A 183 -3.51 37.88 -17.24
CA LEU A 183 -3.56 36.49 -16.77
C LEU A 183 -3.06 35.52 -17.82
N ILE A 184 -3.48 35.70 -19.09
CA ILE A 184 -3.10 34.83 -20.21
C ILE A 184 -1.60 34.90 -20.44
N GLU A 185 -1.02 36.09 -20.43
CA GLU A 185 0.43 36.28 -20.59
C GLU A 185 1.22 35.62 -19.46
N LYS A 186 0.75 35.77 -18.20
CA LYS A 186 1.38 35.11 -17.06
C LYS A 186 1.29 33.59 -17.17
N CYS A 187 0.14 33.02 -17.52
CA CYS A 187 -0.01 31.58 -17.68
C CYS A 187 0.77 31.01 -18.88
N SER A 188 0.94 31.80 -19.95
CA SER A 188 1.64 31.38 -21.17
C SER A 188 3.16 31.49 -21.07
N ASN A 189 3.68 32.19 -20.07
CA ASN A 189 5.11 32.16 -19.77
C ASN A 189 5.55 30.71 -19.54
N ILE A 190 6.62 30.27 -20.22
CA ILE A 190 7.09 28.87 -20.23
C ILE A 190 7.12 28.20 -18.85
N GLN A 191 7.55 28.89 -17.81
CA GLN A 191 7.63 28.30 -16.47
C GLN A 191 6.27 28.18 -15.80
N ASN A 192 5.44 29.20 -15.91
CA ASN A 192 4.08 29.13 -15.38
C ASN A 192 3.24 28.12 -16.18
N PHE A 193 3.47 28.02 -17.49
CA PHE A 193 2.86 27.01 -18.35
C PHE A 193 3.20 25.59 -17.90
N ILE A 194 4.47 25.32 -17.54
CA ILE A 194 4.84 24.02 -16.91
C ILE A 194 4.04 23.78 -15.63
N GLY A 195 3.85 24.80 -14.78
CA GLY A 195 3.02 24.70 -13.58
C GLY A 195 1.55 24.38 -13.88
N VAL A 196 0.96 25.07 -14.86
CA VAL A 196 -0.41 24.82 -15.34
C VAL A 196 -0.54 23.41 -15.90
N PHE A 197 0.44 22.96 -16.70
CA PHE A 197 0.50 21.62 -17.26
C PHE A 197 0.57 20.54 -16.17
N ILE A 198 1.38 20.74 -15.13
CA ILE A 198 1.43 19.85 -13.96
C ILE A 198 0.06 19.79 -13.27
N VAL A 199 -0.57 20.94 -12.97
CA VAL A 199 -1.89 20.97 -12.31
C VAL A 199 -2.96 20.26 -13.14
N PHE A 200 -2.98 20.46 -14.46
CA PHE A 200 -3.89 19.75 -15.36
C PHE A 200 -3.77 18.22 -15.20
N TRP A 201 -2.56 17.69 -15.30
CA TRP A 201 -2.34 16.25 -15.14
C TRP A 201 -2.60 15.76 -13.72
N MET A 202 -2.36 16.56 -12.68
CA MET A 202 -2.75 16.21 -11.31
C MET A 202 -4.26 16.09 -11.15
N LEU A 203 -5.06 16.93 -11.81
CA LEU A 203 -6.53 16.80 -11.82
C LEU A 203 -6.97 15.51 -12.52
N VAL A 204 -6.31 15.14 -13.63
CA VAL A 204 -6.52 13.84 -14.29
C VAL A 204 -6.17 12.69 -13.33
N LEU A 205 -5.07 12.79 -12.58
CA LEU A 205 -4.68 11.78 -11.60
C LEU A 205 -5.72 11.62 -10.50
N ILE A 206 -6.33 12.70 -10.01
CA ILE A 206 -7.43 12.65 -9.03
C ILE A 206 -8.61 11.85 -9.59
N ALA A 207 -9.01 12.13 -10.84
CA ALA A 207 -10.11 11.43 -11.50
C ALA A 207 -9.85 9.92 -11.60
N ILE A 208 -8.69 9.51 -12.16
CA ILE A 208 -8.37 8.07 -12.30
C ILE A 208 -8.08 7.38 -10.96
N SER A 209 -7.68 8.12 -9.93
CA SER A 209 -7.48 7.62 -8.56
C SER A 209 -8.79 7.40 -7.80
N PHE A 210 -9.92 7.90 -8.32
CA PHE A 210 -11.22 7.74 -7.69
C PHE A 210 -11.57 6.25 -7.56
N GLY A 211 -12.07 5.83 -6.39
CA GLY A 211 -12.17 4.42 -6.02
C GLY A 211 -12.95 3.57 -7.04
N ARG A 212 -14.00 4.13 -7.64
CA ARG A 212 -14.81 3.43 -8.64
C ARG A 212 -14.07 3.27 -9.99
N MET A 213 -13.37 4.31 -10.45
CA MET A 213 -12.58 4.27 -11.68
C MET A 213 -11.37 3.36 -11.53
N ARG A 214 -10.61 3.51 -10.43
CA ARG A 214 -9.44 2.69 -10.13
C ARG A 214 -9.76 1.20 -10.08
N ARG A 215 -10.90 0.80 -9.51
CA ARG A 215 -11.31 -0.61 -9.48
C ARG A 215 -11.75 -1.14 -10.85
N ARG A 216 -12.31 -0.28 -11.71
CA ARG A 216 -12.71 -0.67 -13.07
C ARG A 216 -11.50 -0.88 -13.97
N ASN A 217 -10.48 -0.03 -13.84
CA ASN A 217 -9.25 -0.14 -14.61
C ASN A 217 -8.04 0.26 -13.75
N TYR A 218 -7.51 -0.73 -13.03
CA TYR A 218 -6.35 -0.52 -12.17
C TYR A 218 -5.07 -0.21 -12.95
N VAL A 219 -4.94 -0.76 -14.16
CA VAL A 219 -3.80 -0.50 -15.05
C VAL A 219 -3.73 0.98 -15.42
N LEU A 220 -4.84 1.59 -15.84
CA LEU A 220 -4.88 3.01 -16.17
C LEU A 220 -4.46 3.88 -14.99
N PHE A 221 -4.98 3.59 -13.80
CA PHE A 221 -4.58 4.28 -12.58
C PHE A 221 -3.07 4.13 -12.33
N TYR A 222 -2.54 2.91 -12.38
CA TYR A 222 -1.14 2.64 -12.08
C TYR A 222 -0.21 3.35 -13.06
N VAL A 223 -0.42 3.15 -14.37
CA VAL A 223 0.37 3.77 -15.44
C VAL A 223 0.32 5.30 -15.33
N GLY A 224 -0.89 5.87 -15.20
CA GLY A 224 -1.09 7.31 -15.05
C GLY A 224 -0.39 7.86 -13.81
N HIS A 225 -0.50 7.18 -12.66
CA HIS A 225 0.19 7.56 -11.43
C HIS A 225 1.70 7.61 -11.61
N GLN A 226 2.31 6.60 -12.26
CA GLN A 226 3.74 6.58 -12.50
C GLN A 226 4.20 7.74 -13.40
N LEU A 227 3.52 7.98 -14.52
CA LEU A 227 3.87 9.05 -15.45
C LEU A 227 3.72 10.44 -14.82
N ILE A 228 2.64 10.65 -14.06
CA ILE A 228 2.35 11.94 -13.42
C ILE A 228 3.29 12.19 -12.24
N ASN A 229 3.71 11.14 -11.52
CA ASN A 229 4.76 11.24 -10.51
C ASN A 229 6.10 11.69 -11.12
N LEU A 230 6.50 11.13 -12.28
CA LEU A 230 7.69 11.59 -13.00
C LEU A 230 7.52 13.06 -13.43
N LEU A 231 6.37 13.42 -14.02
CA LEU A 231 6.09 14.80 -14.40
C LEU A 231 6.19 15.76 -13.20
N PHE A 232 5.68 15.37 -12.03
CA PHE A 232 5.77 16.20 -10.83
C PHE A 232 7.22 16.34 -10.35
N ILE A 233 7.97 15.25 -10.25
CA ILE A 233 9.36 15.27 -9.76
C ILE A 233 10.27 16.09 -10.67
N PHE A 234 10.20 15.88 -11.99
CA PHE A 234 11.09 16.50 -12.97
C PHE A 234 10.58 17.86 -13.49
N GLY A 235 9.27 18.07 -13.54
CA GLY A 235 8.67 19.32 -14.04
C GLY A 235 8.70 20.45 -13.02
N THR A 236 8.49 20.18 -11.73
CA THR A 236 8.46 21.23 -10.70
C THR A 236 9.77 22.03 -10.57
N PRO A 237 10.97 21.44 -10.63
CA PRO A 237 12.24 22.20 -10.67
C PRO A 237 12.34 23.18 -11.82
N LEU A 238 11.74 22.88 -12.97
CA LEU A 238 11.71 23.75 -14.15
C LEU A 238 10.71 24.90 -13.96
N HIS A 239 9.65 24.69 -13.18
CA HIS A 239 8.64 25.68 -12.84
C HIS A 239 9.06 26.64 -11.71
N ALA A 240 9.67 26.12 -10.64
CA ALA A 240 9.76 26.82 -9.36
C ALA A 240 10.75 28.00 -9.32
N ARG A 241 10.32 29.13 -8.75
CA ARG A 241 11.16 30.34 -8.53
C ARG A 241 10.94 30.95 -7.12
N PRO A 242 11.98 31.04 -6.26
CA PRO A 242 13.35 30.55 -6.46
C PRO A 242 13.40 29.01 -6.53
N GLY A 243 14.42 28.47 -7.19
CA GLY A 243 14.50 27.05 -7.54
C GLY A 243 14.31 26.08 -6.36
N VAL A 244 13.88 24.86 -6.69
CA VAL A 244 13.77 23.72 -5.75
C VAL A 244 14.77 22.61 -6.07
N THR A 245 15.71 22.85 -6.99
CA THR A 245 16.64 21.82 -7.47
C THR A 245 17.53 21.28 -6.36
N SER A 246 18.29 22.13 -5.67
CA SER A 246 19.10 21.69 -4.54
C SER A 246 18.45 22.07 -3.20
N PRO A 247 18.30 21.12 -2.24
CA PRO A 247 18.62 19.69 -2.32
C PRO A 247 17.46 18.80 -2.83
N TYR A 248 16.25 19.36 -2.98
CA TYR A 248 15.02 18.56 -3.03
C TYR A 248 14.88 17.69 -4.28
N PHE A 249 15.21 18.22 -5.47
CA PHE A 249 15.16 17.43 -6.70
C PHE A 249 16.13 16.25 -6.63
N TRP A 250 17.37 16.49 -6.18
CA TRP A 250 18.37 15.43 -6.07
C TRP A 250 17.95 14.34 -5.07
N LEU A 251 17.38 14.73 -3.92
CA LEU A 251 16.83 13.76 -2.97
C LEU A 251 15.70 12.93 -3.59
N ASN A 252 14.73 13.58 -4.24
CA ASN A 252 13.62 12.88 -4.90
C ASN A 252 14.10 11.96 -6.03
N PHE A 253 15.10 12.39 -6.81
CA PHE A 253 15.70 11.61 -7.89
C PHE A 253 16.45 10.38 -7.37
N ILE A 254 17.24 10.55 -6.29
CA ILE A 254 17.94 9.43 -5.63
C ILE A 254 16.93 8.44 -5.09
N LEU A 255 15.88 8.90 -4.40
CA LEU A 255 14.84 8.02 -3.88
C LEU A 255 14.13 7.25 -5.00
N LEU A 256 13.75 7.93 -6.09
CA LEU A 256 13.16 7.29 -7.26
C LEU A 256 14.10 6.24 -7.89
N THR A 257 15.40 6.52 -7.91
CA THR A 257 16.42 5.57 -8.38
C THR A 257 16.51 4.36 -7.45
N ILE A 258 16.47 4.55 -6.13
CA ILE A 258 16.43 3.45 -5.14
C ILE A 258 15.19 2.59 -5.34
N HIS A 259 14.00 3.18 -5.59
CA HIS A 259 12.80 2.43 -5.96
C HIS A 259 13.05 1.53 -7.18
N GLY A 260 13.71 2.06 -8.20
CA GLY A 260 14.05 1.30 -9.41
C GLY A 260 15.07 0.18 -9.16
N ILE A 261 16.13 0.46 -8.42
CA ILE A 261 17.17 -0.52 -8.05
C ILE A 261 16.57 -1.64 -7.19
N ASN A 262 15.80 -1.30 -6.15
CA ASN A 262 15.19 -2.30 -5.29
C ASN A 262 14.30 -3.25 -6.09
N ARG A 263 13.51 -2.71 -7.02
CA ARG A 263 12.66 -3.51 -7.91
C ARG A 263 13.47 -4.51 -8.74
N LEU A 264 14.69 -4.15 -9.16
CA LEU A 264 15.60 -5.05 -9.89
C LEU A 264 16.26 -6.09 -8.99
N VAL A 265 16.74 -5.68 -7.81
CA VAL A 265 17.44 -6.57 -6.86
C VAL A 265 16.54 -7.71 -6.41
N VAL A 266 15.25 -7.43 -6.14
CA VAL A 266 14.29 -8.46 -5.74
C VAL A 266 13.67 -9.23 -6.91
N SER A 267 14.05 -8.89 -8.16
CA SER A 267 13.44 -9.49 -9.34
C SER A 267 14.03 -10.87 -9.66
N GLN A 268 13.17 -11.86 -9.89
CA GLN A 268 13.57 -13.21 -10.27
C GLN A 268 12.72 -13.69 -11.44
N VAL A 269 13.36 -14.27 -12.45
CA VAL A 269 12.64 -14.86 -13.59
C VAL A 269 12.24 -16.29 -13.22
N VAL A 270 10.96 -16.59 -13.38
CA VAL A 270 10.38 -17.88 -13.05
C VAL A 270 9.63 -18.46 -14.23
N LYS A 271 9.65 -19.79 -14.32
CA LYS A 271 8.81 -20.55 -15.25
C LYS A 271 7.70 -21.20 -14.46
N ILE A 272 6.54 -21.30 -15.10
CA ILE A 272 5.41 -22.06 -14.56
C ILE A 272 5.64 -23.52 -14.94
N HIS A 273 5.66 -24.40 -13.95
CA HIS A 273 5.83 -25.83 -14.17
C HIS A 273 4.51 -26.46 -14.65
N SER A 274 3.42 -26.16 -13.94
CA SER A 274 2.09 -26.64 -14.29
C SER A 274 0.99 -25.66 -13.87
N ILE A 275 -0.12 -25.74 -14.59
CA ILE A 275 -1.37 -25.06 -14.26
C ILE A 275 -2.47 -26.10 -14.31
N VAL A 276 -3.14 -26.31 -13.19
CA VAL A 276 -4.33 -27.18 -13.11
C VAL A 276 -5.53 -26.28 -12.89
N LYS A 277 -6.58 -26.42 -13.71
CA LYS A 277 -7.78 -25.58 -13.65
C LYS A 277 -9.00 -26.42 -13.31
N ASN A 278 -9.91 -25.86 -12.52
CA ASN A 278 -11.22 -26.46 -12.30
C ASN A 278 -12.11 -26.26 -13.53
N THR A 279 -12.00 -27.14 -14.53
CA THR A 279 -12.83 -27.08 -15.75
C THR A 279 -14.29 -27.45 -15.51
N ASN A 280 -14.61 -28.04 -14.36
CA ASN A 280 -15.97 -28.42 -13.98
C ASN A 280 -16.75 -27.23 -13.40
N SER A 281 -16.08 -26.10 -13.14
CA SER A 281 -16.76 -24.93 -12.59
C SER A 281 -17.68 -24.27 -13.61
N GLN A 282 -18.88 -23.92 -13.17
CA GLN A 282 -19.83 -23.13 -13.95
C GLN A 282 -19.57 -21.61 -13.83
N ASN A 283 -18.60 -21.20 -12.99
CA ASN A 283 -18.22 -19.81 -12.84
C ASN A 283 -17.34 -19.34 -14.01
N SER A 284 -17.48 -18.07 -14.40
CA SER A 284 -16.62 -17.45 -15.41
C SER A 284 -15.16 -17.29 -14.95
N ASN A 285 -14.93 -17.22 -13.64
CA ASN A 285 -13.60 -17.10 -13.04
C ASN A 285 -13.22 -18.43 -12.39
N LEU A 286 -12.57 -19.29 -13.18
CA LEU A 286 -12.18 -20.63 -12.74
C LEU A 286 -11.12 -20.56 -11.64
N LEU A 287 -11.25 -21.42 -10.62
CA LEU A 287 -10.19 -21.66 -9.66
C LEU A 287 -9.07 -22.47 -10.34
N ALA A 288 -7.83 -22.08 -10.11
CA ALA A 288 -6.66 -22.74 -10.67
C ALA A 288 -5.53 -22.85 -9.64
N ILE A 289 -4.81 -23.96 -9.71
CA ILE A 289 -3.57 -24.19 -8.97
C ILE A 289 -2.41 -23.96 -9.93
N ILE A 290 -1.51 -23.05 -9.58
CA ILE A 290 -0.32 -22.73 -10.35
C ILE A 290 0.89 -23.20 -9.55
N ARG A 291 1.72 -24.06 -10.17
CA ARG A 291 2.97 -24.53 -9.58
C ARG A 291 4.15 -23.86 -10.27
N LEU A 292 4.96 -23.18 -9.47
CA LEU A 292 6.15 -22.46 -9.87
C LEU A 292 7.39 -23.21 -9.38
N SER A 293 8.52 -22.98 -10.05
CA SER A 293 9.82 -23.45 -9.56
C SER A 293 10.14 -22.91 -8.16
N ARG A 294 10.83 -23.71 -7.33
CA ARG A 294 11.20 -23.36 -5.93
C ARG A 294 11.82 -21.97 -5.75
N ASN A 295 12.59 -21.53 -6.75
CA ASN A 295 13.25 -20.22 -6.77
C ASN A 295 12.28 -19.03 -6.93
N ALA A 296 10.97 -19.26 -7.04
CA ALA A 296 9.95 -18.21 -7.06
C ALA A 296 9.72 -17.56 -5.68
N ALA A 297 10.19 -18.20 -4.61
CA ALA A 297 10.13 -17.69 -3.26
C ALA A 297 11.48 -17.89 -2.53
N PRO A 298 11.73 -17.16 -1.44
CA PRO A 298 12.88 -17.39 -0.59
C PRO A 298 12.92 -18.83 -0.05
N THR A 299 14.09 -19.26 0.43
CA THR A 299 14.29 -20.58 1.05
C THR A 299 13.48 -20.74 2.33
N VAL A 300 13.29 -19.64 3.07
CA VAL A 300 12.47 -19.58 4.28
C VAL A 300 11.56 -18.38 4.18
N TYR A 301 10.28 -18.56 4.44
CA TYR A 301 9.28 -17.50 4.50
C TYR A 301 8.22 -17.84 5.54
N PRO A 302 7.68 -16.84 6.25
CA PRO A 302 6.58 -17.07 7.18
C PRO A 302 5.29 -17.43 6.42
N PRO A 303 4.32 -18.05 7.11
CA PRO A 303 3.02 -18.37 6.51
C PRO A 303 2.30 -17.10 6.06
N GLY A 304 1.44 -17.24 5.05
CA GLY A 304 0.70 -16.11 4.47
C GLY A 304 1.54 -15.18 3.59
N THR A 305 2.83 -15.45 3.39
CA THR A 305 3.69 -14.67 2.48
C THR A 305 3.12 -14.62 1.07
N HIS A 306 3.09 -13.43 0.46
CA HIS A 306 2.72 -13.26 -0.94
C HIS A 306 3.90 -12.86 -1.83
N ILE A 307 3.88 -13.36 -3.05
CA ILE A 307 4.78 -12.95 -4.13
C ILE A 307 4.02 -12.06 -5.11
N ARG A 308 4.74 -11.19 -5.82
CA ARG A 308 4.15 -10.38 -6.88
C ARG A 308 4.65 -10.82 -8.22
N ILE A 309 3.76 -11.08 -9.17
CA ILE A 309 4.11 -11.61 -10.49
C ILE A 309 3.86 -10.54 -11.55
N SER A 310 4.84 -10.32 -12.43
CA SER A 310 4.72 -9.49 -13.62
C SER A 310 4.74 -10.36 -14.88
N PRO A 311 3.88 -10.08 -15.89
CA PRO A 311 3.92 -10.75 -17.19
C PRO A 311 5.09 -10.34 -18.07
N TYR A 312 5.90 -9.37 -17.63
CA TYR A 312 6.98 -8.80 -18.43
C TYR A 312 8.33 -9.13 -17.80
N GLY A 313 9.34 -9.37 -18.64
CA GLY A 313 10.73 -9.49 -18.21
C GLY A 313 11.28 -8.16 -17.71
N ARG A 314 12.22 -8.18 -16.75
CA ARG A 314 12.80 -6.96 -16.12
C ARG A 314 13.42 -5.93 -17.09
N PHE A 315 13.85 -6.37 -18.27
CA PHE A 315 14.41 -5.49 -19.31
C PHE A 315 13.35 -4.92 -20.26
N ASN A 316 12.11 -5.41 -20.22
CA ASN A 316 11.02 -4.89 -21.02
C ASN A 316 10.51 -3.58 -20.40
N PRO A 317 10.36 -2.47 -21.14
CA PRO A 317 9.81 -1.21 -20.61
C PRO A 317 8.45 -1.37 -19.92
N LEU A 318 7.62 -2.31 -20.38
CA LEU A 318 6.30 -2.59 -19.80
C LEU A 318 6.40 -3.18 -18.38
N TYR A 319 7.51 -3.83 -18.02
CA TYR A 319 7.76 -4.24 -16.64
C TYR A 319 7.70 -3.03 -15.72
N TRP A 320 8.33 -1.93 -16.11
CA TRP A 320 8.43 -0.71 -15.31
C TRP A 320 7.11 0.04 -15.21
N LEU A 321 6.36 0.05 -16.31
CA LEU A 321 5.16 0.86 -16.44
C LEU A 321 3.88 0.16 -15.93
N PHE A 322 3.78 -1.16 -16.03
CA PHE A 322 2.58 -1.92 -15.66
C PHE A 322 2.67 -2.50 -14.23
N PRO A 323 1.52 -2.67 -13.56
CA PRO A 323 1.49 -3.26 -12.23
C PRO A 323 1.86 -4.75 -12.25
N SER A 324 2.43 -5.24 -11.14
CA SER A 324 2.50 -6.66 -10.81
C SER A 324 1.29 -7.11 -10.01
N HIS A 325 0.97 -8.40 -10.02
CA HIS A 325 -0.19 -8.98 -9.34
C HIS A 325 0.26 -9.78 -8.09
N PRO A 326 -0.31 -9.52 -6.90
CA PRO A 326 0.02 -10.27 -5.69
C PRO A 326 -0.68 -11.64 -5.66
N TYR A 327 0.03 -12.66 -5.19
CA TYR A 327 -0.49 -14.01 -4.96
C TYR A 327 0.15 -14.59 -3.70
N THR A 328 -0.68 -15.12 -2.80
CA THR A 328 -0.21 -15.78 -1.59
C THR A 328 0.40 -17.14 -1.92
N ILE A 329 1.56 -17.43 -1.34
CA ILE A 329 2.16 -18.77 -1.39
C ILE A 329 1.36 -19.69 -0.50
N CYS A 330 0.86 -20.78 -1.07
CA CYS A 330 0.07 -21.77 -0.35
C CYS A 330 0.93 -22.94 0.15
N SER A 331 2.01 -23.27 -0.55
CA SER A 331 2.95 -24.35 -0.21
C SER A 331 3.87 -24.01 0.95
N ALA A 332 4.28 -25.02 1.71
CA ALA A 332 5.28 -24.90 2.77
C ALA A 332 6.69 -24.61 2.21
N PRO A 333 7.61 -24.00 2.99
CA PRO A 333 8.98 -23.71 2.55
C PRO A 333 9.78 -24.94 2.11
N GLU A 334 9.49 -26.10 2.71
CA GLU A 334 10.17 -27.38 2.47
C GLU A 334 9.75 -28.03 1.15
N GLU A 335 8.63 -27.62 0.55
CA GLU A 335 8.14 -28.18 -0.69
C GLU A 335 9.03 -27.81 -1.89
N ALA A 336 9.19 -28.76 -2.81
CA ALA A 336 10.01 -28.63 -4.02
C ALA A 336 9.46 -27.60 -5.03
N GLU A 337 8.17 -27.27 -4.94
CA GLU A 337 7.49 -26.31 -5.81
C GLU A 337 6.81 -25.21 -4.97
N VAL A 338 6.59 -24.05 -5.59
CA VAL A 338 5.81 -22.97 -5.00
C VAL A 338 4.40 -23.02 -5.58
N SER A 339 3.42 -23.37 -4.76
CA SER A 339 2.02 -23.51 -5.18
C SER A 339 1.20 -22.27 -4.85
N LEU A 340 0.41 -21.82 -5.83
CA LEU A 340 -0.53 -20.70 -5.70
C LEU A 340 -1.94 -21.18 -6.03
N ILE A 341 -2.93 -20.75 -5.24
CA ILE A 341 -4.35 -20.91 -5.57
C ILE A 341 -4.87 -19.57 -6.06
N VAL A 342 -5.33 -19.52 -7.31
CA VAL A 342 -5.75 -18.28 -7.97
C VAL A 342 -7.13 -18.43 -8.58
N SER A 343 -7.92 -17.35 -8.56
CA SER A 343 -9.10 -17.24 -9.40
C SER A 343 -8.70 -16.55 -10.70
N GLU A 344 -8.91 -17.20 -11.85
CA GLU A 344 -8.61 -16.61 -13.14
C GLU A 344 -9.43 -15.34 -13.33
N SER A 345 -8.73 -14.23 -13.54
CA SER A 345 -9.32 -12.93 -13.83
C SER A 345 -8.84 -12.46 -15.21
N ASN A 346 -8.69 -11.15 -15.41
CA ASN A 346 -8.10 -10.59 -16.62
C ASN A 346 -6.62 -11.00 -16.80
N PHE A 347 -5.93 -11.33 -15.70
CA PHE A 347 -4.56 -11.84 -15.75
C PHE A 347 -4.56 -13.37 -15.79
N ARG A 348 -4.27 -13.94 -16.96
CA ARG A 348 -4.17 -15.38 -17.16
C ARG A 348 -2.72 -15.80 -17.35
N MET A 349 -2.31 -16.79 -16.58
CA MET A 349 -0.96 -17.33 -16.64
C MET A 349 -0.87 -18.49 -17.66
N MET A 350 0.29 -18.66 -18.29
CA MET A 350 0.53 -19.66 -19.34
C MET A 350 1.86 -20.36 -19.08
N THR A 351 1.90 -21.69 -19.22
CA THR A 351 3.08 -22.53 -18.92
C THR A 351 4.29 -22.19 -19.79
N GLU A 352 4.07 -21.86 -21.07
CA GLU A 352 5.13 -21.57 -22.04
C GLU A 352 5.81 -20.20 -21.84
N LYS A 353 5.24 -19.36 -20.99
CA LYS A 353 5.70 -17.98 -20.78
C LYS A 353 6.55 -17.86 -19.53
N ALA A 354 7.66 -17.13 -19.63
CA ALA A 354 8.43 -16.71 -18.47
C ALA A 354 7.79 -15.49 -17.79
N TYR A 355 7.77 -15.51 -16.46
CA TYR A 355 7.25 -14.42 -15.62
C TYR A 355 8.36 -13.85 -14.74
N THR A 356 8.14 -12.65 -14.21
CA THR A 356 9.08 -12.02 -13.27
C THR A 356 8.42 -11.86 -11.91
N ILE A 357 9.00 -12.48 -10.88
CA ILE A 357 8.69 -12.19 -9.48
C ILE A 357 9.25 -10.82 -9.12
N VAL A 358 8.46 -10.02 -8.41
CA VAL A 358 8.77 -8.64 -7.98
C VAL A 358 8.80 -8.60 -6.46
N GLY A 359 9.66 -9.44 -5.88
CA GLY A 359 9.81 -9.65 -4.45
C GLY A 359 8.75 -10.56 -3.82
N SER A 360 9.09 -10.97 -2.60
CA SER A 360 8.27 -11.73 -1.66
C SER A 360 8.05 -10.86 -0.43
N TYR A 361 6.83 -10.86 0.09
CA TYR A 361 6.42 -9.98 1.18
C TYR A 361 5.67 -10.83 2.22
N PRO A 362 6.15 -10.88 3.47
CA PRO A 362 5.50 -11.64 4.52
C PRO A 362 4.18 -10.99 4.93
N SER A 363 3.23 -11.79 5.38
CA SER A 363 2.06 -11.28 6.09
C SER A 363 2.46 -10.91 7.52
N ILE A 364 1.86 -9.84 8.07
CA ILE A 364 2.10 -9.47 9.47
C ILE A 364 1.10 -10.24 10.33
N LEU A 365 1.64 -11.19 11.07
CA LEU A 365 0.94 -11.81 12.19
C LEU A 365 1.46 -11.16 13.49
N PRO A 366 0.57 -10.72 14.40
CA PRO A 366 0.97 -10.19 15.70
C PRO A 366 1.76 -11.24 16.48
N ASN A 367 2.82 -10.84 17.20
CA ASN A 367 3.59 -11.76 18.03
C ASN A 367 2.72 -12.50 19.06
N ALA A 368 1.71 -11.82 19.62
CA ALA A 368 0.73 -12.43 20.53
C ALA A 368 -0.05 -13.60 19.91
N LEU A 369 -0.26 -13.60 18.59
CA LEU A 369 -0.89 -14.72 17.88
C LEU A 369 0.09 -15.90 17.69
N ILE A 370 1.39 -15.63 17.57
CA ILE A 370 2.40 -16.65 17.29
C ILE A 370 2.95 -17.27 18.59
N GLU A 371 3.24 -16.44 19.58
CA GLU A 371 4.06 -16.79 20.76
C GLU A 371 3.23 -17.21 21.97
N ASP A 372 2.04 -16.66 22.18
CA ASP A 372 1.25 -16.92 23.39
C ASP A 372 0.59 -18.31 23.32
N ILE A 373 0.63 -19.06 24.42
CA ILE A 373 0.00 -20.40 24.55
C ILE A 373 -1.52 -20.26 24.76
N GLY A 374 -2.30 -21.17 24.19
CA GLY A 374 -3.74 -21.29 24.39
C GLY A 374 -4.58 -20.51 23.37
N GLN A 375 -4.07 -20.37 22.14
CA GLN A 375 -4.76 -19.64 21.08
C GLN A 375 -6.01 -20.37 20.62
N GLN A 376 -7.07 -19.62 20.39
CA GLN A 376 -8.28 -20.08 19.70
C GLN A 376 -8.31 -19.37 18.35
N ILE A 377 -8.07 -20.09 17.25
CA ILE A 377 -7.88 -19.49 15.92
C ILE A 377 -9.01 -19.93 14.98
N LEU A 378 -9.74 -18.94 14.48
CA LEU A 378 -10.74 -19.11 13.44
C LEU A 378 -10.29 -18.43 12.15
N ILE A 379 -10.09 -19.22 11.10
CA ILE A 379 -9.67 -18.73 9.78
C ILE A 379 -10.89 -18.75 8.86
N VAL A 380 -11.29 -17.59 8.33
CA VAL A 380 -12.44 -17.45 7.43
C VAL A 380 -11.97 -17.00 6.05
N CYS A 381 -12.20 -17.82 5.04
CA CYS A 381 -11.73 -17.59 3.68
C CYS A 381 -12.87 -17.52 2.67
N GLY A 382 -12.75 -16.66 1.66
CA GLY A 382 -13.69 -16.56 0.55
C GLY A 382 -13.03 -16.80 -0.82
N GLY A 383 -13.58 -17.73 -1.61
CA GLY A 383 -13.11 -18.04 -2.96
C GLY A 383 -11.62 -18.42 -2.97
N SER A 384 -10.82 -17.79 -3.84
CA SER A 384 -9.37 -18.03 -3.91
C SER A 384 -8.58 -17.54 -2.68
N GLY A 385 -9.22 -16.84 -1.74
CA GLY A 385 -8.62 -16.49 -0.44
C GLY A 385 -8.22 -17.71 0.38
N ILE A 386 -8.72 -18.90 0.03
CA ILE A 386 -8.33 -20.19 0.62
C ILE A 386 -6.82 -20.46 0.53
N GLY A 387 -6.12 -19.91 -0.47
CA GLY A 387 -4.65 -20.05 -0.55
C GLY A 387 -3.92 -19.47 0.65
N TYR A 388 -4.40 -18.33 1.18
CA TYR A 388 -3.90 -17.74 2.41
C TYR A 388 -4.34 -18.53 3.64
N GLY A 389 -5.61 -18.95 3.67
CA GLY A 389 -6.15 -19.75 4.76
C GLY A 389 -5.41 -21.06 4.98
N LEU A 390 -5.13 -21.80 3.91
CA LEU A 390 -4.41 -23.07 3.97
C LEU A 390 -2.95 -22.88 4.43
N SER A 391 -2.27 -21.84 3.95
CA SER A 391 -0.90 -21.52 4.41
C SER A 391 -0.83 -21.28 5.91
N LEU A 392 -1.81 -20.55 6.47
CA LEU A 392 -1.89 -20.31 7.91
C LEU A 392 -2.36 -21.54 8.69
N PHE A 393 -3.36 -22.25 8.18
CA PHE A 393 -3.91 -23.43 8.82
C PHE A 393 -2.82 -24.48 9.01
N GLU A 394 -2.04 -24.77 7.95
CA GLU A 394 -0.94 -25.73 8.03
C GLU A 394 0.11 -25.29 9.06
N TYR A 395 0.45 -24.01 9.11
CA TYR A 395 1.39 -23.48 10.11
C TYR A 395 0.88 -23.65 11.55
N PHE A 396 -0.38 -23.27 11.82
CA PHE A 396 -0.92 -23.30 13.18
C PHE A 396 -1.26 -24.72 13.64
N LYS A 397 -1.59 -25.63 12.72
CA LYS A 397 -1.85 -27.03 13.03
C LYS A 397 -0.66 -27.73 13.69
N HIS A 398 0.57 -27.38 13.29
CA HIS A 398 1.80 -27.92 13.87
C HIS A 398 2.29 -27.13 15.10
N ASN A 399 1.60 -26.08 15.50
CA ASN A 399 2.01 -25.22 16.60
C ASN A 399 1.36 -25.66 17.91
N THR A 400 2.16 -26.04 18.92
CA THR A 400 1.68 -26.51 20.23
C THR A 400 0.98 -25.42 21.05
N ASN A 401 1.05 -24.16 20.63
CA ASN A 401 0.43 -23.03 21.30
C ASN A 401 -1.06 -22.87 20.98
N VAL A 402 -1.60 -23.67 20.05
CA VAL A 402 -2.98 -23.53 19.53
C VAL A 402 -3.87 -24.63 20.12
N ASP A 403 -4.84 -24.25 20.93
CA ASP A 403 -5.80 -25.17 21.57
C ASP A 403 -7.00 -25.48 20.67
N TYR A 404 -7.32 -24.56 19.76
CA TYR A 404 -8.42 -24.70 18.81
C TYR A 404 -8.07 -24.04 17.49
N LEU A 405 -8.32 -24.75 16.40
CA LEU A 405 -8.07 -24.29 15.04
C LEU A 405 -9.21 -24.73 14.14
N LYS A 406 -9.90 -23.77 13.52
CA LYS A 406 -10.99 -24.04 12.57
C LYS A 406 -10.83 -23.20 11.32
N LEU A 407 -11.01 -23.82 10.16
CA LEU A 407 -11.03 -23.18 8.85
C LEU A 407 -12.46 -23.18 8.31
N ILE A 408 -12.96 -22.01 7.96
CA ILE A 408 -14.24 -21.83 7.27
C ILE A 408 -13.97 -21.33 5.87
N TRP A 409 -14.49 -22.03 4.87
CA TRP A 409 -14.35 -21.66 3.48
C TRP A 409 -15.69 -21.38 2.81
N LEU A 410 -15.88 -20.14 2.38
CA LEU A 410 -17.03 -19.70 1.63
C LEU A 410 -16.71 -19.71 0.13
N LEU A 411 -17.50 -20.47 -0.63
CA LEU A 411 -17.34 -20.63 -2.06
C LEU A 411 -18.69 -20.50 -2.78
N LYS A 412 -18.64 -20.30 -4.09
CA LYS A 412 -19.85 -20.17 -4.92
C LYS A 412 -20.23 -21.48 -5.59
N ASP A 413 -19.23 -22.24 -6.02
CA ASP A 413 -19.41 -23.43 -6.84
C ASP A 413 -18.80 -24.65 -6.13
N PRO A 414 -19.61 -25.65 -5.75
CA PRO A 414 -19.16 -26.80 -4.98
C PRO A 414 -18.06 -27.61 -5.68
N SER A 415 -17.91 -27.52 -7.01
CA SER A 415 -16.82 -28.18 -7.72
C SER A 415 -15.43 -27.67 -7.30
N ASP A 416 -15.33 -26.43 -6.79
CA ASP A 416 -14.08 -25.87 -6.28
C ASP A 416 -13.58 -26.64 -5.06
N LEU A 417 -14.48 -27.16 -4.22
CA LEU A 417 -14.11 -27.96 -3.06
C LEU A 417 -13.40 -29.24 -3.49
N GLU A 418 -14.05 -30.00 -4.36
CA GLU A 418 -13.51 -31.27 -4.85
C GLU A 418 -12.21 -31.06 -5.63
N PHE A 419 -12.14 -29.99 -6.42
CA PHE A 419 -10.93 -29.59 -7.12
C PHE A 419 -9.74 -29.38 -6.16
N ILE A 420 -9.92 -28.65 -5.06
CA ILE A 420 -8.84 -28.43 -4.08
C ILE A 420 -8.50 -29.73 -3.34
N ARG A 421 -9.49 -30.54 -2.94
CA ARG A 421 -9.27 -31.84 -2.27
C ARG A 421 -8.35 -32.75 -3.08
N VAL A 422 -8.65 -32.91 -4.37
CA VAL A 422 -7.93 -33.81 -5.28
C VAL A 422 -6.53 -33.27 -5.63
N ASN A 423 -6.41 -31.97 -5.90
CA ASN A 423 -5.19 -31.44 -6.54
C ASN A 423 -4.20 -30.76 -5.58
N PHE A 424 -4.67 -30.32 -4.41
CA PHE A 424 -3.82 -29.72 -3.38
C PHE A 424 -3.56 -30.68 -2.22
N GLY A 425 -4.43 -31.67 -2.03
CA GLY A 425 -4.38 -32.56 -0.88
C GLY A 425 -4.95 -31.84 0.33
N LEU A 426 -6.19 -32.19 0.69
CA LEU A 426 -6.79 -31.89 1.99
C LEU A 426 -6.87 -33.13 2.90
N PRO A 427 -5.90 -34.07 2.93
CA PRO A 427 -6.09 -35.37 3.57
C PRO A 427 -6.31 -35.27 5.10
N ASP A 428 -5.84 -34.20 5.74
CA ASP A 428 -5.95 -34.00 7.19
C ASP A 428 -7.04 -33.01 7.62
N LEU A 429 -7.72 -32.34 6.67
CA LEU A 429 -8.84 -31.45 6.96
C LEU A 429 -10.13 -32.25 6.91
N LYS A 430 -10.47 -32.88 8.03
CA LYS A 430 -11.76 -33.52 8.19
C LYS A 430 -12.87 -32.47 8.16
N ILE A 431 -13.74 -32.60 7.16
CA ILE A 431 -14.91 -31.73 7.00
C ILE A 431 -15.84 -31.97 8.20
N GLY A 432 -16.29 -30.89 8.84
CA GLY A 432 -17.10 -30.92 10.06
C GLY A 432 -16.31 -30.92 11.37
N GLU A 433 -15.03 -31.29 11.37
CA GLU A 433 -14.15 -31.13 12.55
C GLU A 433 -13.37 -29.81 12.46
N ASN A 434 -12.43 -29.73 11.50
CA ASN A 434 -11.52 -28.60 11.36
C ASN A 434 -11.81 -27.73 10.12
N LEU A 435 -12.66 -28.22 9.20
CA LEU A 435 -13.06 -27.51 7.99
C LEU A 435 -14.59 -27.43 7.89
N GLU A 436 -15.12 -26.22 7.74
CA GLU A 436 -16.51 -26.00 7.35
C GLU A 436 -16.61 -25.29 6.02
N VAL A 437 -17.56 -25.72 5.18
CA VAL A 437 -17.72 -25.20 3.83
C VAL A 437 -19.13 -24.65 3.64
N TYR A 438 -19.20 -23.39 3.19
CA TYR A 438 -20.45 -22.71 2.88
C TYR A 438 -20.53 -22.40 1.39
N VAL A 439 -21.52 -22.99 0.71
CA VAL A 439 -21.80 -22.78 -0.70
C VAL A 439 -22.89 -21.73 -0.86
N THR A 440 -22.51 -20.58 -1.43
CA THR A 440 -23.34 -19.37 -1.52
C THR A 440 -23.87 -19.08 -2.92
N GLY A 441 -23.59 -19.96 -3.90
CA GLY A 441 -24.13 -19.87 -5.25
C GLY A 441 -25.61 -20.26 -5.31
N ASN A 442 -26.36 -19.66 -6.24
CA ASN A 442 -27.75 -20.05 -6.52
C ASN A 442 -27.76 -21.41 -7.23
N ASN A 443 -27.73 -22.49 -6.47
CA ASN A 443 -28.12 -23.79 -6.99
C ASN A 443 -29.64 -23.90 -6.85
N ASN A 444 -30.38 -23.47 -7.88
CA ASN A 444 -31.78 -23.87 -8.09
C ASN A 444 -31.85 -25.35 -8.52
N SER A 445 -31.28 -26.23 -7.72
CA SER A 445 -31.39 -27.66 -7.91
C SER A 445 -32.03 -28.22 -6.65
N GLU A 446 -33.36 -28.31 -6.69
CA GLU A 446 -34.09 -29.32 -5.94
C GLU A 446 -33.34 -30.64 -6.11
N THR A 447 -32.89 -31.21 -4.99
CA THR A 447 -32.19 -32.48 -4.95
C THR A 447 -33.10 -33.54 -5.54
N THR A 448 -32.94 -33.86 -6.83
CA THR A 448 -33.55 -35.04 -7.42
C THR A 448 -32.77 -36.23 -6.88
N SER A 449 -33.34 -36.87 -5.87
CA SER A 449 -32.91 -38.14 -5.31
C SER A 449 -32.71 -39.15 -6.43
N SER A 450 -31.46 -39.33 -6.85
CA SER A 450 -31.02 -40.41 -7.72
C SER A 450 -30.06 -41.29 -6.94
N SER A 451 -30.52 -42.51 -6.74
CA SER A 451 -29.90 -43.60 -5.99
C SER A 451 -28.61 -44.06 -6.67
N ASN A 452 -27.48 -43.65 -6.11
CA ASN A 452 -26.22 -44.40 -5.97
C ASN A 452 -25.18 -43.42 -5.39
N VAL A 453 -25.32 -43.12 -4.09
CA VAL A 453 -24.42 -42.23 -3.36
C VAL A 453 -23.49 -43.13 -2.56
N ASN A 454 -22.18 -43.08 -2.86
CA ASN A 454 -21.15 -43.74 -2.05
C ASN A 454 -21.17 -43.16 -0.63
N GLU A 455 -20.81 -43.93 0.39
CA GLU A 455 -20.79 -43.48 1.80
C GLU A 455 -19.94 -42.21 2.00
N GLU A 456 -18.80 -42.07 1.29
CA GLU A 456 -17.98 -40.84 1.32
C GLU A 456 -18.69 -39.61 0.74
N SER A 457 -19.51 -39.77 -0.29
CA SER A 457 -20.29 -38.67 -0.88
C SER A 457 -21.51 -38.29 -0.02
N PHE A 458 -21.97 -39.20 0.83
CA PHE A 458 -23.06 -38.97 1.77
C PHE A 458 -22.58 -38.17 3.01
N GLU A 459 -21.40 -38.50 3.57
CA GLU A 459 -20.77 -37.72 4.65
C GLU A 459 -20.35 -36.31 4.21
N MET A 460 -19.94 -36.14 2.94
CA MET A 460 -19.64 -34.83 2.37
C MET A 460 -20.90 -33.96 2.20
N GLN A 461 -22.07 -34.58 1.99
CA GLN A 461 -23.35 -33.87 1.85
C GLN A 461 -23.91 -33.38 3.18
N THR A 462 -23.61 -34.04 4.30
CA THR A 462 -24.11 -33.66 5.64
C THR A 462 -23.32 -32.54 6.31
N THR A 463 -22.08 -32.28 5.88
CA THR A 463 -21.18 -31.25 6.45
C THR A 463 -21.00 -30.01 5.57
N LEU A 464 -21.64 -29.98 4.39
CA LEU A 464 -21.60 -28.86 3.46
C LEU A 464 -22.87 -28.01 3.57
N HIS A 465 -22.71 -26.74 3.93
CA HIS A 465 -23.83 -25.83 4.11
C HIS A 465 -24.15 -25.11 2.80
N THR A 466 -25.31 -25.37 2.19
CA THR A 466 -25.78 -24.68 0.97
C THR A 466 -26.47 -23.34 1.26
N ARG A 467 -25.87 -22.54 2.15
CA ARG A 467 -26.37 -21.22 2.54
C ARG A 467 -25.20 -20.29 2.85
N ARG A 468 -25.50 -19.00 3.04
CA ARG A 468 -24.54 -18.07 3.64
C ARG A 468 -24.32 -18.43 5.11
N ILE A 469 -23.10 -18.17 5.59
CA ILE A 469 -22.78 -18.25 7.02
C ILE A 469 -23.69 -17.28 7.79
N ASN A 470 -24.28 -17.79 8.86
CA ASN A 470 -24.92 -17.01 9.89
C ASN A 470 -23.94 -16.90 11.05
N TRP A 471 -23.22 -15.77 11.12
CA TRP A 471 -22.15 -15.56 12.08
C TRP A 471 -22.54 -15.82 13.54
N ASN A 472 -23.78 -15.57 13.94
CA ASN A 472 -24.22 -15.77 15.32
C ASN A 472 -24.55 -17.23 15.63
N GLU A 473 -25.19 -17.93 14.69
CA GLU A 473 -25.58 -19.34 14.88
C GLU A 473 -24.40 -20.28 14.65
N ASP A 474 -23.67 -20.09 13.56
CA ASP A 474 -22.62 -21.01 13.11
C ASP A 474 -21.34 -20.93 13.95
N LEU A 475 -21.11 -19.79 14.61
CA LEU A 475 -19.92 -19.57 15.44
C LEU A 475 -20.23 -19.60 16.93
N ASN A 476 -21.42 -20.06 17.34
CA ASN A 476 -21.78 -20.13 18.75
C ASN A 476 -20.76 -20.94 19.56
N ASP A 477 -20.35 -22.11 19.06
CA ASP A 477 -19.34 -22.97 19.69
C ASP A 477 -17.98 -22.26 19.87
N TYR A 478 -17.61 -21.40 18.91
CA TYR A 478 -16.38 -20.62 18.98
C TYR A 478 -16.49 -19.51 20.04
N ILE A 479 -17.65 -18.87 20.15
CA ILE A 479 -17.93 -17.86 21.16
C ILE A 479 -17.96 -18.47 22.58
N GLU A 480 -18.54 -19.65 22.75
CA GLU A 480 -18.56 -20.35 24.04
C GLU A 480 -17.14 -20.66 24.55
N ARG A 481 -16.19 -20.87 23.64
CA ARG A 481 -14.76 -21.11 23.94
C ARG A 481 -13.91 -19.84 23.99
N LYS A 482 -14.51 -18.67 23.75
CA LYS A 482 -13.78 -17.42 23.59
C LYS A 482 -12.96 -17.08 24.84
N ASN A 483 -11.71 -16.71 24.62
CA ASN A 483 -10.82 -16.13 25.62
C ASN A 483 -10.17 -14.84 25.08
N ASP A 484 -9.30 -14.24 25.87
CA ASP A 484 -8.50 -13.06 25.49
C ASP A 484 -7.53 -13.31 24.32
N LYS A 485 -7.30 -14.58 23.99
CA LYS A 485 -6.43 -15.09 22.92
C LYS A 485 -7.22 -15.69 21.76
N SER A 486 -8.49 -15.29 21.61
CA SER A 486 -9.30 -15.65 20.46
C SER A 486 -8.99 -14.73 19.28
N TRP A 487 -8.65 -15.33 18.14
CA TRP A 487 -8.28 -14.64 16.91
C TRP A 487 -9.15 -15.07 15.74
N MET A 488 -9.70 -14.09 15.04
CA MET A 488 -10.36 -14.28 13.76
C MET A 488 -9.47 -13.72 12.65
N ILE A 489 -9.08 -14.60 11.71
CA ILE A 489 -8.28 -14.24 10.54
C ILE A 489 -9.17 -14.35 9.30
N CYS A 490 -9.35 -13.26 8.56
CA CYS A 490 -10.24 -13.24 7.40
C CYS A 490 -9.54 -12.85 6.09
N CYS A 491 -9.75 -13.63 5.03
CA CYS A 491 -9.25 -13.32 3.68
C CYS A 491 -10.33 -13.58 2.62
N GLY A 492 -10.62 -12.58 1.77
CA GLY A 492 -11.61 -12.76 0.72
C GLY A 492 -12.20 -11.45 0.17
N PRO A 493 -13.43 -11.47 -0.37
CA PRO A 493 -14.06 -10.26 -0.87
C PRO A 493 -14.29 -9.26 0.25
N LYS A 494 -14.26 -7.96 -0.08
CA LYS A 494 -14.35 -6.89 0.92
C LYS A 494 -15.60 -6.96 1.80
N SER A 495 -16.73 -7.42 1.25
CA SER A 495 -17.96 -7.62 2.03
C SER A 495 -17.74 -8.65 3.13
N LEU A 496 -17.13 -9.80 2.82
CA LEU A 496 -16.83 -10.83 3.81
C LEU A 496 -15.93 -10.32 4.93
N ILE A 497 -14.87 -9.58 4.56
CA ILE A 497 -13.93 -8.99 5.53
C ILE A 497 -14.64 -7.98 6.44
N ASN A 498 -15.51 -7.15 5.89
CA ASN A 498 -16.28 -6.18 6.67
C ASN A 498 -17.22 -6.90 7.65
N ASP A 499 -17.99 -7.90 7.18
CA ASP A 499 -18.92 -8.66 8.02
C ASP A 499 -18.18 -9.39 9.15
N ALA A 500 -17.03 -10.00 8.85
CA ALA A 500 -16.15 -10.64 9.84
C ALA A 500 -15.58 -9.63 10.86
N CYS A 501 -15.16 -8.45 10.39
CA CYS A 501 -14.64 -7.38 11.25
C CYS A 501 -15.72 -6.85 12.20
N ASP A 502 -16.94 -6.65 11.69
CA ASP A 502 -18.07 -6.18 12.49
C ASP A 502 -18.44 -7.22 13.56
N TYR A 503 -18.49 -8.50 13.19
CA TYR A 503 -18.73 -9.60 14.12
C TYR A 503 -17.63 -9.72 15.18
N ALA A 504 -16.35 -9.67 14.78
CA ALA A 504 -15.23 -9.73 15.71
C ALA A 504 -15.23 -8.54 16.68
N THR A 505 -15.60 -7.35 16.21
CA THR A 505 -15.71 -6.14 17.05
C THR A 505 -16.85 -6.26 18.05
N GLN A 506 -18.02 -6.77 17.63
CA GLN A 506 -19.18 -6.96 18.50
C GLN A 506 -18.91 -7.96 19.63
N ASN A 507 -18.07 -8.96 19.35
CA ASN A 507 -17.75 -10.04 20.29
C ASN A 507 -16.38 -9.90 20.95
N ASP A 508 -15.68 -8.77 20.78
CA ASP A 508 -14.35 -8.51 21.36
C ASP A 508 -13.36 -9.66 21.07
N ILE A 509 -13.22 -9.99 19.78
CA ILE A 509 -12.29 -10.98 19.24
C ILE A 509 -11.17 -10.23 18.52
N ASN A 510 -9.92 -10.68 18.68
CA ASN A 510 -8.81 -10.09 17.96
C ASN A 510 -8.94 -10.38 16.46
N PHE A 511 -8.91 -9.34 15.62
CA PHE A 511 -9.18 -9.48 14.19
C PHE A 511 -7.96 -9.15 13.33
N ILE A 512 -7.67 -10.04 12.37
CA ILE A 512 -6.68 -9.83 11.31
C ILE A 512 -7.37 -10.05 9.98
N SER A 513 -7.06 -9.22 9.00
CA SER A 513 -7.55 -9.46 7.64
C SER A 513 -6.49 -9.19 6.60
N GLU A 514 -6.59 -9.95 5.52
CA GLU A 514 -5.78 -9.72 4.33
C GLU A 514 -6.69 -9.50 3.12
N TYR A 515 -6.46 -8.40 2.40
CA TYR A 515 -7.30 -8.00 1.28
C TYR A 515 -6.47 -7.68 0.04
N TYR A 516 -6.60 -8.54 -0.97
CA TYR A 516 -6.04 -8.31 -2.29
C TYR A 516 -7.15 -7.93 -3.26
N SER A 517 -7.36 -6.63 -3.49
CA SER A 517 -8.09 -6.18 -4.68
C SER A 517 -7.18 -6.32 -5.89
N ILE A 518 -7.40 -7.32 -6.73
CA ILE A 518 -6.86 -7.34 -8.10
C ILE A 518 -7.65 -6.37 -8.96
#